data_AF-A0A257X0A0-F1
#
_entry.id   AF-A0A257X0A0-F1
#
_cell.length_a   1.000
_cell.length_b   1.000
_cell.length_c   1.000
_cell.angle_alpha   90.00
_cell.angle_beta   90.00
_cell.angle_gamma   90.00
#
_symmetry.space_group_name_H-M   'P 1'
#
loop_
_entity.id
_entity.type
_entity.pdbx_description
1 polymer ?
#
loop_
_entity_poly.entity_id
_entity_poly.type
_entity_poly.pdbx_seq_one_letter_code
_entity_poly.pdbx_strand_id
1 'polypeptide(L)' 'MDPSQAAEIEAALPALLDRFYARVRADAELGPVFNDGVEDWDKHLTTLADFWSSVMLTTGRYKGNP' A
#
# COMPACT_ATOMS: atom_id res chain seq x y z
N MET A 1 -11.07 16.08 -8.03
CA MET A 1 -9.59 16.16 -7.97
C MET A 1 -9.09 16.41 -9.38
N ASP A 2 -8.05 17.21 -9.53
CA ASP A 2 -7.37 17.39 -10.82
C ASP A 2 -6.78 16.04 -11.28
N PRO A 3 -6.97 15.60 -12.55
CA PRO A 3 -6.36 14.37 -13.07
C PRO A 3 -4.83 14.31 -12.89
N SER A 4 -4.14 15.45 -12.94
CA SER A 4 -2.69 15.52 -12.69
C SER A 4 -2.34 15.13 -11.25
N GLN A 5 -3.10 15.65 -10.29
CA GLN A 5 -2.93 15.35 -8.87
C GLN A 5 -3.20 13.87 -8.55
N ALA A 6 -4.19 13.25 -9.22
CA ALA A 6 -4.46 11.82 -9.07
C ALA A 6 -3.28 10.96 -9.54
N ALA A 7 -2.71 11.30 -10.71
CA ALA A 7 -1.55 10.59 -11.25
C ALA A 7 -0.30 10.75 -10.36
N GLU A 8 -0.10 11.93 -9.76
CA GLU A 8 1.00 12.15 -8.79
C GLU A 8 0.86 11.28 -7.54
N ILE A 9 -0.35 11.15 -7.00
CA ILE A 9 -0.62 10.27 -5.85
C ILE A 9 -0.34 8.81 -6.21
N GLU A 10 -0.86 8.34 -7.35
CA GLU A 10 -0.66 6.96 -7.81
C GLU A 10 0.83 6.65 -8.05
N ALA A 11 1.60 7.59 -8.61
CA ALA A 11 3.03 7.43 -8.81
C ALA A 11 3.85 7.43 -7.50
N ALA A 12 3.40 8.15 -6.48
CA ALA A 12 4.12 8.27 -5.20
C ALA A 12 3.86 7.09 -4.24
N LEU A 13 2.69 6.46 -4.32
CA LEU A 13 2.26 5.41 -3.39
C LEU A 13 3.22 4.22 -3.29
N PRO A 14 3.72 3.61 -4.39
CA PRO A 14 4.61 2.45 -4.30
C PRO A 14 5.86 2.72 -3.47
N ALA A 15 6.56 3.82 -3.76
CA ALA A 15 7.78 4.19 -3.04
C ALA A 15 7.53 4.56 -1.57
N LEU A 16 6.34 5.05 -1.24
CA LEU A 16 5.93 5.31 0.14
C LEU A 16 5.68 3.99 0.89
N LEU A 17 4.89 3.09 0.30
CA LEU A 17 4.53 1.81 0.89
C LEU A 17 5.77 0.90 1.06
N ASP A 18 6.66 0.85 0.07
CA ASP A 18 7.91 0.10 0.16
C ASP A 18 8.74 0.53 1.36
N ARG A 19 8.93 1.85 1.55
CA ARG A 19 9.71 2.37 2.69
C ARG A 19 9.03 2.12 4.02
N PHE A 20 7.71 2.28 4.07
CA PHE A 20 6.94 2.05 5.29
C PHE A 20 7.03 0.57 5.70
N TYR A 21 6.72 -0.34 4.79
CA TYR A 21 6.72 -1.77 5.09
C TYR A 21 8.12 -2.35 5.24
N ALA A 22 9.15 -1.79 4.61
CA ALA A 22 10.54 -2.15 4.94
C ALA A 22 10.84 -1.92 6.43
N ARG A 23 10.30 -0.83 7.01
CA ARG A 23 10.46 -0.54 8.43
C ARG A 23 9.59 -1.44 9.32
N VAL A 24 8.35 -1.69 8.91
CA VAL A 24 7.43 -2.61 9.63
C VAL A 24 8.01 -4.03 9.69
N ARG A 25 8.56 -4.54 8.59
CA ARG A 25 9.13 -5.89 8.50
C ARG A 25 10.36 -6.08 9.40
N ALA A 26 11.10 -5.01 9.64
CA ALA A 26 12.29 -5.01 10.49
C ALA A 26 11.99 -4.70 11.96
N ASP A 27 10.76 -4.29 12.28
CA ASP A 27 10.34 -3.98 13.64
C ASP A 27 10.19 -5.27 14.47
N ALA A 28 10.63 -5.26 15.72
CA ALA A 28 10.65 -6.47 16.55
C ALA A 28 9.26 -6.90 17.03
N GLU A 29 8.31 -5.96 17.14
CA GLU A 29 6.95 -6.24 17.62
C GLU A 29 6.01 -6.47 16.45
N LEU A 30 6.10 -5.62 15.42
CA LEU A 30 5.22 -5.70 14.25
C LEU A 30 5.72 -6.71 13.21
N GLY A 31 7.03 -6.84 13.03
CA GLY A 31 7.64 -7.68 12.01
C GLY A 31 7.10 -9.11 12.01
N PRO A 32 7.08 -9.84 13.15
CA PRO A 32 6.56 -11.20 13.20
C PRO A 32 5.10 -11.31 12.71
N VAL A 33 4.22 -10.39 13.13
CA VAL A 33 2.80 -10.40 12.74
C VAL A 33 2.63 -10.30 11.24
N PHE A 34 3.33 -9.37 10.60
CA PHE A 34 3.20 -9.16 9.16
C PHE A 34 3.98 -10.19 8.34
N ASN A 35 5.18 -10.58 8.77
CA ASN A 35 6.00 -11.56 8.06
C ASN A 35 5.36 -12.95 8.09
N ASP A 36 4.62 -13.30 9.15
CA ASP A 36 3.87 -14.56 9.24
C ASP A 36 2.56 -14.52 8.43
N GLY A 37 1.96 -13.34 8.26
CA GLY A 37 0.68 -13.15 7.57
C GLY A 37 0.81 -12.86 6.07
N VAL A 38 1.96 -12.39 5.59
CA VAL A 38 2.18 -11.98 4.19
C VAL A 38 3.19 -12.91 3.52
N GLU A 39 2.68 -13.77 2.63
CA GLU A 39 3.51 -14.72 1.88
C GLU A 39 4.23 -14.06 0.68
N ASP A 40 3.57 -13.14 0.00
CA ASP A 40 4.09 -12.44 -1.19
C ASP A 40 4.00 -10.93 -0.98
N TRP A 41 5.14 -10.35 -0.61
CA TRP A 41 5.27 -8.94 -0.30
C TRP A 41 5.05 -8.04 -1.51
N ASP A 42 5.55 -8.42 -2.69
CA ASP A 42 5.43 -7.59 -3.89
C ASP A 42 3.96 -7.48 -4.33
N LYS A 43 3.25 -8.61 -4.29
CA LYS A 43 1.81 -8.66 -4.56
C LYS A 43 1.00 -7.91 -3.49
N HIS A 44 1.36 -8.05 -2.22
CA HIS A 44 0.67 -7.38 -1.12
C HIS A 44 0.81 -5.85 -1.22
N LEU A 45 2.02 -5.36 -1.48
CA LEU A 45 2.28 -3.92 -1.63
C LEU A 45 1.56 -3.33 -2.84
N THR A 46 1.48 -4.07 -3.94
CA THR A 46 0.67 -3.66 -5.12
C THR A 46 -0.80 -3.52 -4.74
N THR A 47 -1.35 -4.48 -3.99
CA THR A 47 -2.75 -4.46 -3.53
C THR A 47 -3.02 -3.27 -2.61
N LEU A 48 -2.08 -2.95 -1.72
CA LEU A 48 -2.18 -1.79 -0.82
C LEU A 48 -2.09 -0.46 -1.56
N ALA A 49 -1.28 -0.38 -2.63
CA ALA A 49 -1.22 0.81 -3.47
C ALA A 49 -2.59 1.07 -4.14
N ASP A 50 -3.22 0.03 -4.68
CA ASP A 50 -4.56 0.12 -5.28
C ASP A 50 -5.63 0.52 -4.24
N PHE A 51 -5.56 -0.06 -3.04
CA PHE A 51 -6.46 0.28 -1.93
C PHE A 51 -6.34 1.77 -1.57
N TRP A 52 -5.13 2.23 -1.22
CA TRP A 52 -4.90 3.60 -0.78
C TRP A 52 -5.16 4.61 -1.89
N SER A 53 -4.84 4.30 -3.15
CA SER A 53 -5.24 5.12 -4.30
C SER A 53 -6.76 5.26 -4.33
N SER A 54 -7.51 4.16 -4.22
CA SER A 54 -8.98 4.23 -4.26
C SER A 54 -9.60 5.01 -3.10
N VAL A 55 -8.99 4.96 -1.91
CA VAL A 55 -9.41 5.69 -0.71
C VAL A 55 -9.14 7.18 -0.88
N MET A 56 -7.92 7.56 -1.30
CA MET A 56 -7.51 8.95 -1.48
C MET A 56 -8.24 9.65 -2.63
N LEU A 57 -8.51 8.91 -3.70
CA LEU A 57 -9.21 9.43 -4.87
C LEU A 57 -10.74 9.30 -4.78
N THR A 58 -11.25 8.69 -3.70
CA THR A 58 -12.68 8.42 -3.47
C THR A 58 -13.34 7.68 -4.63
N THR A 59 -12.58 6.89 -5.38
CA THR A 59 -13.06 6.26 -6.63
C THR A 59 -13.86 4.99 -6.39
N GLY A 60 -13.80 4.40 -5.18
CA GLY A 60 -14.49 3.15 -4.85
C GLY A 60 -14.05 1.95 -5.70
N ARG A 61 -12.90 2.05 -6.37
CA ARG A 61 -12.40 1.05 -7.31
C ARG A 61 -11.87 -0.20 -6.60
N TYR A 62 -11.42 -0.06 -5.36
CA TYR A 62 -11.01 -1.20 -4.53
C TYR A 62 -12.21 -1.75 -3.75
N LYS A 63 -12.47 -3.06 -3.89
CA LYS A 63 -13.54 -3.78 -3.19
C LYS A 63 -13.01 -4.97 -2.37
N GLY A 64 -11.71 -5.04 -2.14
CA GLY A 64 -11.08 -6.07 -1.32
C GLY A 64 -11.19 -5.78 0.18
N ASN A 65 -10.78 -6.74 0.99
CA ASN A 65 -10.54 -6.56 2.42
C ASN A 65 -9.02 -6.80 2.63
N PRO A 66 -8.21 -5.72 2.66
CA PRO A 66 -6.76 -5.82 2.71
C PRO A 66 -6.27 -6.33 4.08
#